data_AF-A0A7Y6Z3X1-F1
#
_entry.id   AF-A0A7Y6Z3X1-F1
#
_cell.length_a   1.000
_cell.length_b   1.000
_cell.length_c   1.000
_cell.angle_alpha   90.00
_cell.angle_beta   90.00
_cell.angle_gamma   90.00
#
_symmetry.space_group_name_H-M   'P 1'
#
loop_
_entity.id
_entity.type
_entity.pdbx_description
1 polymer ?
#
loop_
_entity_poly.entity_id
_entity_poly.type
_entity_poly.pdbx_seq_one_letter_code
_entity_poly.pdbx_strand_id
1 'polypeptide(L)'
;MTSEWASCPTGWIRSEGLSRFGGREHGVACAALKLYVAILLFAQNDKKISSSRGTTALTYDQLQDLTGLSRAYVADGLRKLEKEELVFIRKEGRAQRYQVQRYAVPGEWVKLPKKRLLDQRILPRLSARRRSDLNALKQFLLLAAFRNGANGETKIGYDKITDYTGMQRVQISAANSVLLDLGLIVINRDHDFSEKVNQPNRYKILGLS
;
A
#
# COMPACT_ATOMS: atom_id res chain seq x y z
N MET A 1 3.14 16.39 17.15
CA MET A 1 2.55 15.03 17.22
C MET A 1 2.34 14.54 15.80
N THR A 2 3.02 13.48 15.38
CA THR A 2 2.82 12.87 14.06
C THR A 2 1.46 12.17 14.03
N SER A 3 0.62 12.43 13.03
CA SER A 3 -0.66 11.73 12.85
C SER A 3 -0.47 10.20 12.91
N GLU A 4 -1.35 9.50 13.62
CA GLU A 4 -1.28 8.03 13.75
C GLU A 4 -1.59 7.28 12.45
N TRP A 5 -2.28 7.96 11.52
CA TRP A 5 -2.66 7.43 10.22
C TRP A 5 -2.24 8.34 9.06
N ALA A 6 -2.22 7.77 7.86
CA ALA A 6 -2.04 8.48 6.59
C ALA A 6 -3.22 8.21 5.65
N SER A 7 -3.55 9.15 4.77
CA SER A 7 -4.60 8.95 3.76
C SER A 7 -4.02 8.20 2.57
N CYS A 8 -4.77 7.24 2.03
CA CYS A 8 -4.44 6.51 0.82
C CYS A 8 -5.59 6.61 -0.19
N PRO A 9 -5.37 7.17 -1.39
CA PRO A 9 -6.34 7.08 -2.48
C PRO A 9 -6.62 5.61 -2.83
N THR A 10 -7.88 5.29 -3.04
CA THR A 10 -8.33 3.90 -3.30
C THR A 10 -8.90 3.69 -4.69
N GLY A 11 -9.25 4.75 -5.44
CA GLY A 11 -9.88 4.65 -6.75
C GLY A 11 -9.09 3.79 -7.75
N TRP A 12 -7.76 3.97 -7.82
CA TRP A 12 -6.89 3.17 -8.70
C TRP A 12 -6.79 1.71 -8.25
N ILE A 13 -6.87 1.42 -6.95
CA ILE A 13 -6.86 0.05 -6.40
C ILE A 13 -8.18 -0.65 -6.71
N ARG A 14 -9.30 0.04 -6.51
CA ARG A 14 -10.66 -0.43 -6.80
C ARG A 14 -10.94 -0.58 -8.31
N SER A 15 -10.08 -0.03 -9.15
CA SER A 15 -10.11 -0.19 -10.61
C SER A 15 -9.05 -1.19 -11.08
N GLU A 16 -8.73 -2.19 -10.25
CA GLU A 16 -7.79 -3.30 -10.54
C GLU A 16 -6.35 -2.85 -10.86
N GLY A 17 -5.95 -1.63 -10.49
CA GLY A 17 -4.64 -1.08 -10.82
C GLY A 17 -3.46 -1.82 -10.18
N LEU A 18 -3.68 -2.59 -9.11
CA LEU A 18 -2.63 -3.43 -8.50
C LEU A 18 -2.15 -4.55 -9.44
N SER A 19 -2.97 -5.00 -10.39
CA SER A 19 -2.59 -6.00 -11.40
C SER A 19 -1.42 -5.52 -12.28
N ARG A 20 -1.27 -4.21 -12.47
CA ARG A 20 -0.19 -3.56 -13.25
C ARG A 20 1.19 -3.58 -12.57
N PHE A 21 1.24 -4.03 -11.32
CA PHE A 21 2.46 -4.20 -10.53
C PHE A 21 2.80 -5.69 -10.43
N GLY A 22 3.58 -6.20 -11.39
CA GLY A 22 3.92 -7.62 -11.46
C GLY A 22 4.87 -7.96 -12.61
N GLY A 23 4.80 -9.19 -13.10
CA GLY A 23 5.56 -9.63 -14.27
C GLY A 23 7.04 -9.91 -14.01
N ARG A 24 7.87 -9.72 -15.04
CA ARG A 24 9.33 -9.96 -14.99
C ARG A 24 10.08 -8.92 -14.16
N GLU A 25 9.50 -7.73 -13.99
CA GLU A 25 10.09 -6.62 -13.24
C GLU A 25 9.50 -6.50 -11.81
N HIS A 26 9.23 -7.63 -11.16
CA HIS A 26 8.60 -7.63 -9.82
C HIS A 26 9.39 -6.81 -8.79
N GLY A 27 10.72 -6.70 -8.94
CA GLY A 27 11.54 -5.87 -8.08
C GLY A 27 11.27 -4.37 -8.22
N VAL A 28 11.13 -3.87 -9.44
CA VAL A 28 10.77 -2.47 -9.69
C VAL A 28 9.34 -2.20 -9.22
N ALA A 29 8.42 -3.14 -9.44
CA ALA A 29 7.05 -3.04 -8.94
C ALA A 29 7.01 -2.99 -7.39
N CYS A 30 7.83 -3.80 -6.71
CA CYS A 30 7.93 -3.77 -5.25
C CYS A 30 8.50 -2.45 -4.76
N ALA A 31 9.58 -1.97 -5.40
CA ALA A 31 10.18 -0.68 -5.09
C ALA A 31 9.15 0.48 -5.25
N ALA A 32 8.41 0.49 -6.35
CA ALA A 32 7.37 1.47 -6.62
C ALA A 32 6.29 1.48 -5.51
N LEU A 33 5.73 0.32 -5.12
CA LEU A 33 4.71 0.28 -4.08
C LEU A 33 5.26 0.66 -2.69
N LYS A 34 6.51 0.31 -2.37
CA LYS A 34 7.17 0.76 -1.13
C LYS A 34 7.32 2.29 -1.10
N LEU A 35 7.77 2.88 -2.20
CA LEU A 35 7.89 4.33 -2.34
C LEU A 35 6.52 5.01 -2.26
N TYR A 36 5.50 4.44 -2.89
CA TYR A 36 4.14 4.96 -2.83
C TYR A 36 3.65 5.02 -1.38
N VAL A 37 3.77 3.92 -0.63
CA VAL A 37 3.42 3.92 0.79
C VAL A 37 4.25 4.96 1.55
N ALA A 38 5.57 5.00 1.38
CA ALA A 38 6.42 5.99 2.06
C ALA A 38 5.99 7.44 1.77
N ILE A 39 5.69 7.77 0.51
CA ILE A 39 5.19 9.08 0.09
C ILE A 39 3.86 9.39 0.78
N LEU A 40 2.90 8.45 0.80
CA LEU A 40 1.62 8.61 1.50
C LEU A 40 1.81 8.88 3.00
N LEU A 41 2.73 8.17 3.65
CA LEU A 41 3.00 8.35 5.08
C LEU A 41 3.44 9.79 5.41
N PHE A 42 4.09 10.49 4.49
CA PHE A 42 4.57 11.86 4.68
C PHE A 42 3.83 12.89 3.84
N ALA A 43 2.75 12.50 3.16
CA ALA A 43 1.93 13.40 2.38
C ALA A 43 1.19 14.38 3.30
N GLN A 44 1.23 15.67 2.97
CA GLN A 44 0.49 16.69 3.69
C GLN A 44 -1.01 16.43 3.55
N ASN A 45 -1.73 16.52 4.66
CA ASN A 45 -3.18 16.36 4.69
C ASN A 45 -3.89 17.56 5.32
N ASP A 46 -3.24 18.73 5.30
CA ASP A 46 -3.84 19.95 5.82
C ASP A 46 -5.03 20.35 4.93
N LYS A 47 -6.22 20.34 5.52
CA LYS A 47 -7.46 20.72 4.82
C LYS A 47 -7.50 22.21 4.51
N LYS A 48 -6.71 23.04 5.21
CA LYS A 48 -6.69 24.51 5.03
C LYS A 48 -5.90 24.93 3.78
N ILE A 49 -4.93 24.13 3.35
CA ILE A 49 -4.09 24.43 2.18
C ILE A 49 -4.36 23.38 1.10
N SER A 50 -5.42 23.60 0.32
CA SER A 50 -5.86 22.66 -0.72
C SER A 50 -4.74 22.32 -1.72
N SER A 51 -3.92 23.31 -2.09
CA SER A 51 -2.82 23.16 -3.06
C SER A 51 -1.66 22.29 -2.59
N SER A 52 -1.53 22.03 -1.28
CA SER A 52 -0.45 21.18 -0.75
C SER A 52 -0.93 19.78 -0.36
N ARG A 53 -2.23 19.49 -0.43
CA ARG A 53 -2.76 18.17 -0.07
C ARG A 53 -2.20 17.08 -0.98
N GLY A 54 -1.69 16.02 -0.37
CA GLY A 54 -1.07 14.91 -1.09
C GLY A 54 0.37 15.18 -1.52
N THR A 55 0.97 16.32 -1.14
CA THR A 55 2.38 16.61 -1.45
C THR A 55 3.32 16.15 -0.35
N THR A 56 4.54 15.75 -0.72
CA THR A 56 5.66 15.60 0.20
C THR A 56 6.97 15.98 -0.48
N ALA A 57 8.01 16.28 0.31
CA ALA A 57 9.32 16.72 -0.18
C ALA A 57 10.45 15.80 0.36
N LEU A 58 10.20 14.49 0.40
CA LEU A 58 11.17 13.52 0.88
C LEU A 58 12.44 13.50 0.01
N THR A 59 13.61 13.60 0.63
CA THR A 59 14.86 13.44 -0.11
C THR A 59 15.04 12.00 -0.58
N TYR A 60 15.93 11.79 -1.55
CA TYR A 60 16.30 10.44 -1.96
C TYR A 60 16.85 9.62 -0.78
N ASP A 61 17.61 10.23 0.11
CA ASP A 61 18.18 9.54 1.28
C ASP A 61 17.10 9.17 2.30
N GLN A 62 16.10 10.04 2.51
CA GLN A 62 14.93 9.71 3.33
C GLN A 62 14.11 8.58 2.71
N LEU A 63 13.92 8.57 1.38
CA LEU A 63 13.24 7.46 0.71
C LEU A 63 14.03 6.16 0.85
N GLN A 64 15.37 6.19 0.74
CA GLN A 64 16.22 5.03 0.96
C GLN A 64 16.13 4.52 2.40
N ASP A 65 16.18 5.39 3.41
CA ASP A 65 16.05 4.97 4.82
C ASP A 65 14.66 4.39 5.12
N LEU A 66 13.60 5.09 4.70
CA LEU A 66 12.21 4.68 4.94
C LEU A 66 11.87 3.37 4.26
N THR A 67 12.48 3.07 3.11
CA THR A 67 12.13 1.89 2.31
C THR A 67 13.21 0.81 2.33
N GLY A 68 14.43 1.06 2.77
CA GLY A 68 15.55 0.12 2.63
C GLY A 68 15.91 -0.20 1.17
N LEU A 69 15.56 0.68 0.22
CA LEU A 69 15.89 0.51 -1.20
C LEU A 69 17.24 1.16 -1.51
N SER A 70 17.96 0.62 -2.50
CA SER A 70 19.10 1.30 -3.10
C SER A 70 18.64 2.51 -3.93
N ARG A 71 19.50 3.50 -4.13
CA ARG A 71 19.27 4.65 -5.01
C ARG A 71 18.74 4.29 -6.41
N ALA A 72 19.24 3.21 -7.02
CA ALA A 72 18.77 2.73 -8.33
C ALA A 72 17.29 2.30 -8.28
N TYR A 73 16.92 1.43 -7.33
CA TYR A 73 15.52 1.06 -7.11
C TYR A 73 14.62 2.26 -6.73
N VAL A 74 15.13 3.27 -6.02
CA VAL A 74 14.37 4.50 -5.77
C VAL A 74 14.04 5.19 -7.10
N ALA A 75 15.03 5.39 -7.96
CA ALA A 75 14.83 6.01 -9.26
C ALA A 75 13.87 5.19 -10.15
N ASP A 76 14.05 3.87 -10.24
CA ASP A 76 13.21 2.99 -11.06
C ASP A 76 11.77 2.93 -10.54
N GLY A 77 11.61 2.82 -9.23
CA GLY A 77 10.29 2.79 -8.59
C GLY A 77 9.55 4.11 -8.75
N LEU A 78 10.23 5.26 -8.62
CA LEU A 78 9.65 6.58 -8.87
C LEU A 78 9.21 6.73 -10.34
N ARG A 79 10.03 6.32 -11.31
CA ARG A 79 9.66 6.32 -12.74
C ARG A 79 8.43 5.44 -13.00
N LYS A 80 8.35 4.28 -12.34
CA LYS A 80 7.19 3.39 -12.44
C LYS A 80 5.93 4.05 -11.85
N LEU A 81 6.01 4.76 -10.73
CA LEU A 81 4.86 5.48 -10.15
C LEU A 81 4.37 6.63 -11.03
N GLU A 82 5.28 7.35 -11.67
CA GLU A 82 4.94 8.42 -12.62
C GLU A 82 4.29 7.85 -13.89
N LYS A 83 4.83 6.75 -14.43
CA LYS A 83 4.25 6.02 -15.56
C LYS A 83 2.83 5.51 -15.29
N GLU A 84 2.56 5.07 -14.07
CA GLU A 84 1.22 4.62 -13.64
C GLU A 84 0.32 5.79 -13.17
N GLU A 85 0.79 7.04 -13.30
CA GLU A 85 0.06 8.26 -12.93
C GLU A 85 -0.41 8.28 -11.46
N LEU A 86 0.33 7.60 -10.57
CA LEU A 86 0.02 7.57 -9.14
C LEU A 86 0.68 8.72 -8.39
N VAL A 87 1.84 9.17 -8.87
CA VAL A 87 2.61 10.26 -8.29
C VAL A 87 3.19 11.13 -9.39
N PHE A 88 2.97 12.44 -9.34
CA PHE A 88 3.70 13.41 -10.14
C PHE A 88 4.94 13.91 -9.41
N ILE A 89 6.07 13.95 -10.11
CA ILE A 89 7.35 14.36 -9.55
C ILE A 89 7.72 15.72 -10.15
N ARG A 90 7.82 16.75 -9.30
CA ARG A 90 8.22 18.10 -9.71
C ARG A 90 9.53 18.48 -9.05
N LYS A 91 10.45 19.01 -9.83
CA LYS A 91 11.63 19.67 -9.29
C LYS A 91 11.25 21.07 -8.82
N GLU A 92 11.54 21.38 -7.57
CA GLU A 92 11.43 22.72 -7.00
C GLU A 92 12.82 23.12 -6.45
N GLY A 93 13.59 23.83 -7.28
CA GLY A 93 14.99 24.13 -7.01
C GLY A 93 15.83 22.86 -6.88
N ARG A 94 16.44 22.64 -5.70
CA ARG A 94 17.24 21.44 -5.39
C ARG A 94 16.43 20.28 -4.83
N ALA A 95 15.15 20.50 -4.47
CA ALA A 95 14.28 19.49 -3.88
C ALA A 95 13.37 18.84 -4.93
N GLN A 96 13.00 17.60 -4.69
CA GLN A 96 11.94 16.91 -5.42
C GLN A 96 10.65 16.97 -4.59
N ARG A 97 9.56 17.41 -5.20
CA ARG A 97 8.22 17.36 -4.62
C ARG A 97 7.43 16.26 -5.31
N TYR A 98 6.86 15.37 -4.50
CA TYR A 98 6.01 14.27 -4.95
C TYR A 98 4.57 14.64 -4.65
N GLN A 99 3.73 14.66 -5.67
CA GLN A 99 2.29 14.89 -5.56
C GLN A 99 1.56 13.58 -5.79
N VAL A 100 0.86 13.10 -4.76
CA VAL A 100 -0.01 11.93 -4.89
C VAL A 100 -1.27 12.31 -5.67
N GLN A 101 -1.57 11.50 -6.67
CA GLN A 101 -2.72 11.71 -7.54
C GLN A 101 -4.02 11.26 -6.89
N ARG A 102 -5.12 11.95 -7.20
CA ARG A 102 -6.47 11.73 -6.62
C ARG A 102 -6.53 11.77 -5.08
N TYR A 103 -5.57 12.42 -4.42
CA TYR A 103 -5.46 12.42 -2.96
C TYR A 103 -6.63 13.09 -2.23
N ALA A 104 -7.24 14.10 -2.85
CA ALA A 104 -8.32 14.90 -2.26
C ALA A 104 -9.71 14.56 -2.81
N VAL A 105 -9.87 13.48 -3.58
CA VAL A 105 -11.18 13.08 -4.13
C VAL A 105 -12.09 12.60 -2.99
N PRO A 106 -13.25 13.23 -2.76
CA PRO A 106 -14.17 12.82 -1.70
C PRO A 106 -14.59 11.35 -1.84
N GLY A 107 -14.63 10.62 -0.72
CA GLY A 107 -15.07 9.21 -0.69
C GLY A 107 -14.08 8.19 -1.27
N GLU A 108 -13.03 8.61 -1.98
CA GLU A 108 -12.07 7.71 -2.62
C GLU A 108 -10.78 7.49 -1.81
N TRP A 109 -10.83 7.49 -0.48
CA TRP A 109 -9.64 7.31 0.36
C TRP A 109 -9.89 6.41 1.57
N VAL A 110 -8.80 5.87 2.11
CA VAL A 110 -8.80 5.08 3.35
C VAL A 110 -7.60 5.44 4.23
N LYS A 111 -7.68 5.09 5.51
CA LYS A 111 -6.56 5.23 6.46
C LYS A 111 -5.56 4.10 6.30
N LEU A 112 -4.27 4.44 6.31
CA LEU A 112 -3.16 3.51 6.54
C LEU A 112 -2.59 3.69 7.95
N PRO A 113 -2.14 2.61 8.62
CA PRO A 113 -1.60 2.64 9.99
C PRO A 113 -0.19 3.23 10.03
N LYS A 114 -0.07 4.56 9.81
CA LYS A 114 1.20 5.28 9.70
C LYS A 114 2.14 5.02 10.87
N LYS A 115 1.65 5.16 12.10
CA LYS A 115 2.47 4.95 13.31
C LYS A 115 3.08 3.55 13.34
N ARG A 116 2.26 2.50 13.16
CA ARG A 116 2.74 1.11 13.11
C ARG A 116 3.77 0.89 11.99
N LEU A 117 3.51 1.39 10.79
CA LEU A 117 4.41 1.22 9.63
C LEU A 117 5.79 1.84 9.89
N LEU A 118 5.84 2.99 10.56
CA LEU A 118 7.08 3.69 10.91
C LEU A 118 7.77 3.04 12.11
N ASP A 119 7.07 2.86 13.22
CA ASP A 119 7.64 2.34 14.48
C ASP A 119 8.24 0.94 14.31
N GLN A 120 7.58 0.08 13.52
CA GLN A 120 8.06 -1.29 13.27
C GLN A 120 8.97 -1.40 12.04
N ARG A 121 9.33 -0.27 11.41
CA ARG A 121 10.13 -0.18 10.18
C ARG A 121 9.71 -1.24 9.16
N ILE A 122 8.43 -1.25 8.79
CA ILE A 122 7.85 -2.33 7.99
C ILE A 122 8.38 -2.33 6.55
N LEU A 123 8.45 -1.16 5.90
CA LEU A 123 8.85 -1.09 4.48
C LEU A 123 10.27 -1.63 4.23
N PRO A 124 11.30 -1.31 5.05
CA PRO A 124 12.64 -1.89 4.90
C PRO A 124 12.70 -3.42 5.05
N ARG A 125 11.77 -4.03 5.82
CA ARG A 125 11.72 -5.49 6.03
C ARG A 125 11.24 -6.28 4.81
N LEU A 126 10.56 -5.60 3.87
CA LEU A 126 10.07 -6.17 2.62
C LEU A 126 11.15 -6.06 1.53
N SER A 127 11.61 -7.17 0.98
CA SER A 127 12.64 -7.21 -0.04
C SER A 127 12.05 -7.07 -1.45
N ALA A 128 12.60 -6.15 -2.25
CA ALA A 128 12.25 -6.04 -3.67
C ALA A 128 12.60 -7.32 -4.47
N ARG A 129 13.54 -8.13 -4.00
CA ARG A 129 13.94 -9.36 -4.68
C ARG A 129 12.90 -10.48 -4.54
N ARG A 130 12.12 -10.47 -3.46
CA ARG A 130 11.15 -11.52 -3.13
C ARG A 130 9.77 -11.19 -3.69
N ARG A 131 9.24 -12.09 -4.52
CA ARG A 131 7.90 -11.95 -5.11
C ARG A 131 6.78 -12.00 -4.06
N SER A 132 6.97 -12.78 -3.00
CA SER A 132 6.06 -12.83 -1.84
C SER A 132 5.86 -11.45 -1.21
N ASP A 133 6.92 -10.64 -1.14
CA ASP A 133 6.90 -9.34 -0.47
C ASP A 133 6.20 -8.29 -1.33
N LEU A 134 6.38 -8.34 -2.66
CA LEU A 134 5.53 -7.57 -3.60
C LEU A 134 4.06 -7.94 -3.41
N ASN A 135 3.76 -9.23 -3.39
CA ASN A 135 2.40 -9.73 -3.27
C ASN A 135 1.78 -9.34 -1.93
N ALA A 136 2.54 -9.37 -0.84
CA ALA A 136 2.15 -8.86 0.46
C ALA A 136 1.80 -7.37 0.42
N LEU A 137 2.62 -6.53 -0.23
CA LEU A 137 2.32 -5.10 -0.40
C LEU A 137 1.03 -4.86 -1.19
N LYS A 138 0.85 -5.58 -2.30
CA LYS A 138 -0.36 -5.51 -3.12
C LYS A 138 -1.58 -5.89 -2.29
N GLN A 139 -1.51 -7.01 -1.57
CA GLN A 139 -2.60 -7.46 -0.74
C GLN A 139 -2.87 -6.50 0.41
N PHE A 140 -1.86 -5.96 1.09
CA PHE A 140 -2.03 -4.96 2.13
C PHE A 140 -2.78 -3.71 1.63
N LEU A 141 -2.38 -3.17 0.47
CA LEU A 141 -3.06 -2.04 -0.16
C LEU A 141 -4.50 -2.38 -0.57
N LEU A 142 -4.74 -3.58 -1.10
CA LEU A 142 -6.07 -4.06 -1.43
C LEU A 142 -6.97 -4.15 -0.19
N LEU A 143 -6.47 -4.79 0.88
CA LEU A 143 -7.20 -4.91 2.13
C LEU A 143 -7.51 -3.53 2.72
N ALA A 144 -6.56 -2.59 2.67
CA ALA A 144 -6.83 -1.23 3.08
C ALA A 144 -7.94 -0.61 2.23
N ALA A 145 -7.85 -0.72 0.91
CA ALA A 145 -8.81 -0.13 -0.01
C ALA A 145 -10.24 -0.65 0.19
N PHE A 146 -10.43 -1.92 0.56
CA PHE A 146 -11.75 -2.52 0.78
C PHE A 146 -12.16 -2.62 2.26
N ARG A 147 -11.39 -2.02 3.17
CA ARG A 147 -11.71 -1.99 4.60
C ARG A 147 -13.03 -1.29 4.84
N ASN A 148 -13.94 -1.98 5.51
CA ASN A 148 -15.21 -1.41 5.97
C ASN A 148 -14.94 -0.43 7.12
N GLY A 149 -15.49 0.78 7.01
CA GLY A 149 -15.32 1.83 8.01
C GLY A 149 -16.00 1.53 9.36
N ALA A 150 -17.05 0.69 9.38
CA ALA A 150 -17.85 0.41 10.57
C ALA A 150 -17.21 -0.61 11.51
N ASN A 151 -16.71 -1.74 10.99
CA ASN A 151 -16.09 -2.80 11.79
C ASN A 151 -14.57 -2.90 11.62
N GLY A 152 -14.00 -2.15 10.67
CA GLY A 152 -12.56 -2.13 10.40
C GLY A 152 -12.03 -3.38 9.72
N GLU A 153 -12.90 -4.26 9.24
CA GLU A 153 -12.55 -5.52 8.58
C GLU A 153 -12.70 -5.43 7.06
N THR A 154 -12.03 -6.34 6.35
CA THR A 154 -12.20 -6.58 4.91
C THR A 154 -12.63 -8.01 4.71
N LYS A 155 -13.81 -8.24 4.15
CA LYS A 155 -14.28 -9.58 3.76
C LYS A 155 -14.06 -9.74 2.26
N ILE A 156 -13.05 -10.51 1.87
CA ILE A 156 -12.71 -10.69 0.45
C ILE A 156 -12.16 -12.10 0.18
N GLY A 157 -12.70 -12.76 -0.85
CA GLY A 157 -12.29 -14.11 -1.26
C GLY A 157 -11.05 -14.11 -2.14
N TYR A 158 -10.41 -15.27 -2.27
CA TYR A 158 -9.19 -15.42 -3.08
C TYR A 158 -9.42 -15.11 -4.57
N ASP A 159 -10.60 -15.40 -5.11
CA ASP A 159 -10.92 -15.10 -6.50
C ASP A 159 -10.95 -13.58 -6.73
N LYS A 160 -11.59 -12.82 -5.83
CA LYS A 160 -11.56 -11.35 -5.91
C LYS A 160 -10.17 -10.78 -5.69
N ILE A 161 -9.39 -11.33 -4.76
CA ILE A 161 -7.99 -10.92 -4.61
C ILE A 161 -7.23 -11.17 -5.92
N THR A 162 -7.47 -12.29 -6.60
CA THR A 162 -6.89 -12.61 -7.91
C THR A 162 -7.28 -11.57 -8.95
N ASP A 163 -8.57 -11.23 -9.08
CA ASP A 163 -9.07 -10.21 -10.01
C ASP A 163 -8.33 -8.87 -9.81
N TYR A 164 -8.33 -8.33 -8.59
CA TYR A 164 -7.77 -7.01 -8.32
C TYR A 164 -6.25 -6.93 -8.39
N THR A 165 -5.55 -8.05 -8.14
CA THR A 165 -4.09 -8.04 -7.97
C THR A 165 -3.35 -8.82 -9.05
N GLY A 166 -4.02 -9.66 -9.84
CA GLY A 166 -3.38 -10.61 -10.76
C GLY A 166 -2.52 -11.68 -10.07
N MET A 167 -2.66 -11.88 -8.75
CA MET A 167 -1.94 -12.92 -8.01
C MET A 167 -2.65 -14.27 -8.15
N GLN A 168 -1.89 -15.36 -8.25
CA GLN A 168 -2.45 -16.70 -8.17
C GLN A 168 -2.82 -17.06 -6.72
N ARG A 169 -3.78 -17.98 -6.52
CA ARG A 169 -4.25 -18.41 -5.19
C ARG A 169 -3.12 -18.86 -4.25
N VAL A 170 -2.13 -19.58 -4.77
CA VAL A 170 -0.95 -20.02 -3.98
C VAL A 170 -0.13 -18.82 -3.46
N GLN A 171 -0.07 -17.74 -4.24
CA GLN A 171 0.64 -16.52 -3.89
C GLN A 171 -0.09 -15.70 -2.82
N ILE A 172 -1.42 -15.77 -2.79
CA ILE A 172 -2.25 -15.12 -1.74
C ILE A 172 -1.92 -15.74 -0.37
N SER A 173 -1.78 -17.06 -0.29
CA SER A 173 -1.41 -17.71 0.96
C SER A 173 -0.02 -17.28 1.46
N ALA A 174 0.95 -17.20 0.55
CA ALA A 174 2.29 -16.72 0.90
C ALA A 174 2.31 -15.24 1.33
N ALA A 175 1.52 -14.40 0.65
CA ALA A 175 1.36 -12.99 1.03
C ALA A 175 0.69 -12.84 2.41
N ASN A 176 -0.33 -13.65 2.71
CA ASN A 176 -0.94 -13.70 4.05
C ASN A 176 0.09 -14.03 5.14
N SER A 177 0.94 -15.04 4.92
CA SER A 177 2.01 -15.39 5.86
C SER A 177 2.95 -14.21 6.12
N VAL A 178 3.43 -13.54 5.05
CA VAL A 178 4.29 -12.36 5.19
C VAL A 178 3.60 -11.24 5.97
N LEU A 179 2.31 -10.97 5.71
CA LEU A 179 1.56 -9.92 6.41
C LEU A 179 1.29 -10.25 7.88
N LEU A 180 1.07 -11.52 8.22
CA LEU A 180 0.94 -12.00 9.59
C LEU A 180 2.28 -11.88 10.34
N ASP A 181 3.38 -12.31 9.74
CA ASP A 181 4.73 -12.24 10.31
C ASP A 181 5.21 -10.80 10.55
N LEU A 182 4.80 -9.88 9.67
CA LEU A 182 5.03 -8.44 9.84
C LEU A 182 4.07 -7.78 10.83
N GLY A 183 3.08 -8.52 11.36
CA GLY A 183 2.06 -7.98 12.25
C GLY A 183 1.23 -6.88 11.60
N LEU A 184 0.96 -6.96 10.30
CA LEU A 184 0.13 -5.97 9.59
C LEU A 184 -1.34 -6.35 9.59
N ILE A 185 -1.66 -7.63 9.66
CA ILE A 185 -3.04 -8.14 9.61
C ILE A 185 -3.27 -9.21 10.67
N VAL A 186 -4.55 -9.45 10.95
CA VAL A 186 -5.05 -10.72 11.49
C VAL A 186 -6.11 -11.28 10.54
N ILE A 187 -6.23 -12.60 10.51
CA ILE A 187 -7.20 -13.31 9.65
C ILE A 187 -8.17 -14.07 10.54
N ASN A 188 -9.45 -13.68 10.48
CA ASN A 188 -10.54 -14.40 11.12
C ASN A 188 -11.23 -15.26 10.05
N ARG A 189 -11.41 -16.54 10.35
CA ARG A 189 -12.17 -17.48 9.52
C ARG A 189 -13.46 -17.80 10.26
N ASP A 190 -14.59 -17.60 9.62
CA ASP A 190 -15.82 -18.21 10.11
C ASP A 190 -15.71 -19.71 9.88
N HIS A 191 -15.70 -20.47 10.97
CA HIS A 191 -15.96 -21.89 10.93
C HIS A 191 -17.44 -22.10 11.22
N ASP A 192 -18.29 -21.70 10.27
CA ASP A 192 -19.69 -22.07 10.34
C ASP A 192 -19.86 -23.44 9.67
N PHE A 193 -19.83 -24.50 10.48
CA PHE A 193 -19.94 -25.89 10.03
C PHE A 193 -21.29 -26.20 9.36
N SER A 194 -22.25 -25.27 9.43
CA SER A 194 -23.59 -25.39 8.84
C SER A 194 -23.67 -24.95 7.37
N GLU A 195 -22.72 -24.13 6.91
CA GLU A 195 -22.77 -23.57 5.55
C GLU A 195 -22.02 -24.43 4.54
N LYS A 196 -22.71 -24.85 3.47
CA LYS A 196 -22.12 -25.65 2.37
C LYS A 196 -21.10 -24.88 1.51
N VAL A 197 -20.87 -23.59 1.77
CA VAL A 197 -20.03 -22.70 0.97
C VAL A 197 -18.90 -22.15 1.83
N ASN A 198 -17.66 -22.28 1.36
CA ASN A 198 -16.49 -21.74 2.03
C ASN A 198 -16.58 -20.21 2.11
N GLN A 199 -16.81 -19.67 3.31
CA GLN A 199 -16.93 -18.23 3.52
C GLN A 199 -15.60 -17.51 3.24
N PRO A 200 -15.64 -16.27 2.70
CA PRO A 200 -14.43 -15.49 2.50
C PRO A 200 -13.75 -15.17 3.82
N ASN A 201 -12.42 -15.24 3.84
CA ASN A 201 -11.62 -14.76 4.96
C ASN A 201 -11.99 -13.31 5.33
N ARG A 202 -12.03 -13.03 6.63
CA ARG A 202 -12.07 -11.67 7.16
C ARG A 202 -10.69 -11.23 7.59
N TYR A 203 -10.23 -10.12 7.03
CA TYR A 203 -8.94 -9.54 7.35
C TYR A 203 -9.13 -8.26 8.16
N LYS A 204 -8.34 -8.08 9.23
CA LYS A 204 -8.29 -6.82 9.97
C LYS A 204 -6.88 -6.26 9.94
N ILE A 205 -6.72 -5.01 9.50
CA ILE A 205 -5.44 -4.31 9.51
C ILE A 205 -5.15 -3.83 10.93
N LEU A 206 -3.96 -4.14 11.43
CA LEU A 206 -3.50 -3.73 12.75
C LEU A 206 -2.95 -2.30 12.73
N GLY A 207 -3.06 -1.59 13.85
CA GLY A 207 -2.59 -0.20 13.99
C GLY A 207 -3.55 0.86 13.47
N LEU A 208 -4.81 0.48 13.19
CA LEU A 208 -5.93 1.39 12.95
C LEU A 208 -6.95 1.17 14.08
N SER A 209 -7.24 2.23 14.84
CA SER A 209 -8.39 2.29 15.76
C SER A 209 -9.69 2.57 15.03
#